data_AF-A0A2V9K6X0-F1
#
_entry.id   AF-A0A2V9K6X0-F1
#
_cell.length_a   1.000
_cell.length_b   1.000
_cell.length_c   1.000
_cell.angle_alpha   90.00
_cell.angle_beta   90.00
_cell.angle_gamma   90.00
#
_symmetry.space_group_name_H-M   'P 1'
#
loop_
_entity.id
_entity.type
_entity.pdbx_description
1 polymer ?
#
loop_
_entity_poly.entity_id
_entity_poly.type
_entity_poly.pdbx_seq_one_letter_code
_entity_poly.pdbx_strand_id
1 'polypeptide(L)'
;AEAYTEVRQVLREAMAELVAHMRDRLTDQADGTPHRLRESTVQKLREFLDTFDFRNVTNDEELKEQVEQARALLTGTTTDAIRNTAELRSRVRDGMADIANRLGTMVSDRVGRKFRFEARDEG
;
A
#
# COMPACT_ATOMS: atom_id res chain seq x y z
N ALA A 1 -0.99 21.01 -14.95
CA ALA A 1 -0.08 20.65 -13.85
C ALA A 1 -0.84 20.05 -12.66
N GLU A 2 -1.97 20.61 -12.25
CA GLU A 2 -2.78 20.08 -11.12
C GLU A 2 -3.35 18.68 -11.35
N ALA A 3 -3.84 18.36 -12.56
CA ALA A 3 -4.42 17.05 -12.88
C ALA A 3 -3.42 15.88 -12.66
N TYR A 4 -2.13 16.07 -12.99
CA TYR A 4 -1.09 15.06 -12.76
C TYR A 4 -0.83 14.86 -11.26
N THR A 5 -0.90 15.92 -10.46
CA THR A 5 -0.77 15.85 -9.01
C THR A 5 -1.93 15.06 -8.40
N GLU A 6 -3.17 15.33 -8.83
CA GLU A 6 -4.34 14.60 -8.33
C GLU A 6 -4.31 13.12 -8.71
N VAL A 7 -3.99 12.79 -9.97
CA VAL A 7 -3.86 11.39 -10.43
C VAL A 7 -2.79 10.64 -9.62
N ARG A 8 -1.65 11.28 -9.36
CA ARG A 8 -0.58 10.71 -8.54
C ARG A 8 -1.06 10.37 -7.13
N GLN A 9 -1.78 11.30 -6.50
CA GLN A 9 -2.27 11.13 -5.14
C GLN A 9 -3.32 10.03 -5.05
N VAL A 10 -4.27 9.97 -5.99
CA VAL A 10 -5.26 8.89 -6.04
C VAL A 10 -4.58 7.52 -6.15
N LEU A 11 -3.51 7.41 -6.96
CA LEU A 11 -2.80 6.14 -7.11
C LEU A 11 -2.01 5.76 -5.85
N ARG A 12 -1.40 6.73 -5.16
CA ARG A 12 -0.73 6.54 -3.87
C ARG A 12 -1.72 6.10 -2.78
N GLU A 13 -2.86 6.76 -2.69
CA GLU A 13 -3.94 6.44 -1.73
C GLU A 13 -4.49 5.03 -1.97
N ALA A 14 -4.80 4.68 -3.23
CA ALA A 14 -5.28 3.35 -3.57
C ALA A 14 -4.29 2.23 -3.20
N MET A 15 -2.98 2.45 -3.44
CA MET A 15 -1.95 1.50 -3.02
C MET A 15 -1.86 1.41 -1.50
N ALA A 16 -1.91 2.55 -0.79
CA ALA A 16 -1.88 2.60 0.67
C ALA A 16 -3.03 1.82 1.30
N GLU A 17 -4.26 1.99 0.78
CA GLU A 17 -5.44 1.28 1.26
C GLU A 17 -5.33 -0.23 1.05
N LEU A 18 -4.89 -0.68 -0.12
CA LEU A 18 -4.76 -2.11 -0.43
C LEU A 18 -3.70 -2.78 0.45
N VAL A 19 -2.54 -2.14 0.62
CA VAL A 19 -1.45 -2.64 1.47
C VAL A 19 -1.85 -2.64 2.95
N ALA A 20 -2.45 -1.55 3.44
CA ALA A 20 -2.94 -1.48 4.82
C ALA A 20 -3.99 -2.57 5.09
N HIS A 21 -4.94 -2.75 4.17
CA HIS A 21 -5.92 -3.81 4.30
C HIS A 21 -5.28 -5.20 4.32
N MET A 22 -4.32 -5.47 3.43
CA MET A 22 -3.58 -6.74 3.43
C MET A 22 -2.84 -6.96 4.76
N ARG A 23 -2.11 -5.96 5.25
CA ARG A 23 -1.41 -6.00 6.55
C ARG A 23 -2.37 -6.35 7.69
N ASP A 24 -3.52 -5.69 7.76
CA ASP A 24 -4.52 -5.92 8.82
C ASP A 24 -5.11 -7.33 8.76
N ARG A 25 -5.19 -7.95 7.58
CA ARG A 25 -5.59 -9.37 7.47
C ARG A 25 -4.48 -10.35 7.89
N LEU A 26 -3.25 -9.87 8.03
CA LEU A 26 -2.09 -10.66 8.41
C LEU A 26 -1.73 -10.54 9.89
N THR A 27 -2.25 -9.53 10.59
CA THR A 27 -2.15 -9.42 12.05
C THR A 27 -3.02 -10.45 12.76
N ASP A 28 -2.80 -10.57 14.06
CA ASP A 28 -3.63 -11.36 14.95
C ASP A 28 -4.78 -10.50 15.49
N GLN A 29 -5.85 -11.17 15.86
CA GLN A 29 -7.02 -10.62 16.53
C GLN A 29 -6.70 -10.33 17.99
N ALA A 30 -7.63 -9.64 18.68
CA ALA A 30 -7.50 -9.35 20.11
C ALA A 30 -7.38 -10.61 21.00
N ASP A 31 -7.89 -11.75 20.52
CA ASP A 31 -7.80 -13.05 21.20
C ASP A 31 -6.50 -13.83 20.88
N GLY A 32 -5.60 -13.25 20.09
CA GLY A 32 -4.35 -13.86 19.66
C GLY A 32 -4.48 -14.82 18.46
N THR A 33 -5.67 -14.97 17.88
CA THR A 33 -5.86 -15.82 16.68
C THR A 33 -5.63 -15.03 15.38
N PRO A 34 -5.11 -15.66 14.31
CA PRO A 34 -4.90 -14.95 13.05
C PRO A 34 -6.21 -14.45 12.43
N HIS A 35 -6.23 -13.25 11.85
CA HIS A 35 -7.35 -12.86 10.98
C HIS A 35 -7.45 -13.80 9.77
N ARG A 36 -8.69 -14.14 9.38
CA ARG A 36 -8.95 -14.87 8.13
C ARG A 36 -8.41 -14.07 6.95
N LEU A 37 -7.37 -14.53 6.26
CA LEU A 37 -6.94 -13.92 5.00
C LEU A 37 -7.88 -14.39 3.88
N ARG A 38 -8.59 -13.49 3.19
CA ARG A 38 -9.46 -13.86 2.06
C ARG A 38 -8.65 -13.84 0.77
N GLU A 39 -8.96 -14.76 -0.15
CA GLU A 39 -8.30 -14.81 -1.46
C GLU A 39 -8.54 -13.53 -2.26
N SER A 40 -9.75 -12.98 -2.19
CA SER A 40 -10.08 -11.70 -2.81
C SER A 40 -9.23 -10.53 -2.32
N THR A 41 -8.72 -10.55 -1.08
CA THR A 41 -7.79 -9.53 -0.58
C THR A 41 -6.46 -9.60 -1.34
N VAL A 42 -5.91 -10.80 -1.49
CA VAL A 42 -4.64 -11.03 -2.20
C VAL A 42 -4.79 -10.74 -3.69
N GLN A 43 -5.89 -11.20 -4.29
CA GLN A 43 -6.17 -11.01 -5.71
C GLN A 43 -6.29 -9.52 -6.07
N LYS A 44 -7.06 -8.74 -5.30
CA LYS A 44 -7.19 -7.29 -5.53
C LYS A 44 -5.85 -6.56 -5.49
N LEU A 45 -5.00 -6.91 -4.53
CA LEU A 45 -3.65 -6.33 -4.46
C LEU A 45 -2.82 -6.73 -5.69
N ARG A 46 -2.84 -8.00 -6.09
CA ARG A 46 -2.12 -8.45 -7.31
C ARG A 46 -2.59 -7.75 -8.58
N GLU A 47 -3.90 -7.68 -8.80
CA GLU A 47 -4.49 -6.98 -9.94
C GLU A 47 -4.07 -5.51 -9.98
N PHE A 48 -4.01 -4.85 -8.81
CA PHE A 48 -3.48 -3.51 -8.72
C PHE A 48 -1.99 -3.48 -9.13
N LEU A 49 -1.15 -4.34 -8.55
CA LEU A 49 0.26 -4.37 -8.88
C LEU A 49 0.43 -4.59 -10.40
N ASP A 50 -0.19 -5.62 -10.98
CA ASP A 50 -0.04 -5.99 -12.40
C ASP A 50 -0.42 -4.87 -13.38
N THR A 51 -1.37 -4.03 -13.01
CA THR A 51 -1.82 -2.90 -13.84
C THR A 51 -1.16 -1.58 -13.47
N PHE A 52 -0.21 -1.56 -12.53
CA PHE A 52 0.38 -0.33 -12.02
C PHE A 52 1.14 0.46 -13.09
N ASP A 53 2.02 -0.18 -13.86
CA ASP A 53 2.88 0.53 -14.82
C ASP A 53 2.07 1.27 -15.89
N PHE A 54 0.94 0.69 -16.33
CA PHE A 54 0.01 1.35 -17.25
C PHE A 54 -0.72 2.54 -16.62
N ARG A 55 -0.93 2.52 -15.30
CA ARG A 55 -1.63 3.58 -14.55
C ARG A 55 -0.70 4.67 -14.04
N ASN A 56 0.62 4.42 -13.96
CA ASN A 56 1.62 5.38 -13.50
C ASN A 56 1.97 6.43 -14.57
N VAL A 57 0.97 7.14 -15.08
CA VAL A 57 1.13 8.20 -16.10
C VAL A 57 1.88 9.44 -15.59
N THR A 58 2.16 9.49 -14.28
CA THR A 58 2.84 10.61 -13.62
C THR A 58 4.31 10.34 -13.35
N ASN A 59 4.84 9.18 -13.78
CA ASN A 59 6.19 8.67 -13.52
C ASN A 59 6.58 8.79 -12.04
N ASP A 60 5.69 8.33 -11.15
CA ASP A 60 5.94 8.31 -9.72
C ASP A 60 6.87 7.14 -9.36
N GLU A 61 8.18 7.40 -9.41
CA GLU A 61 9.21 6.38 -9.13
C GLU A 61 9.20 5.92 -7.67
N GLU A 62 8.91 6.81 -6.70
CA GLU A 62 8.80 6.43 -5.29
C GLU A 62 7.67 5.41 -5.07
N LEU A 63 6.54 5.61 -5.74
CA LEU A 63 5.41 4.67 -5.66
C LEU A 63 5.74 3.37 -6.37
N LYS A 64 6.45 3.45 -7.50
CA LYS A 64 6.92 2.28 -8.25
C LYS A 64 7.84 1.40 -7.41
N GLU A 65 8.75 1.98 -6.63
CA GLU A 65 9.60 1.22 -5.70
C GLU A 65 8.76 0.43 -4.69
N GLN A 66 7.67 1.01 -4.17
CA GLN A 66 6.78 0.31 -3.23
C GLN A 66 6.00 -0.82 -3.91
N VAL A 67 5.58 -0.61 -5.16
CA VAL A 67 4.93 -1.62 -5.98
C VAL A 67 5.85 -2.81 -6.23
N GLU A 68 7.10 -2.57 -6.62
CA GLU A 68 8.07 -3.64 -6.88
C GLU A 68 8.40 -4.44 -5.61
N GLN A 69 8.48 -3.78 -4.45
CA GLN A 69 8.63 -4.48 -3.17
C GLN A 69 7.42 -5.35 -2.85
N ALA A 70 6.20 -4.86 -3.06
CA ALA A 70 4.98 -5.64 -2.86
C ALA A 70 4.92 -6.85 -3.82
N ARG A 71 5.32 -6.67 -5.09
CA ARG A 71 5.45 -7.77 -6.06
C ARG A 71 6.41 -8.83 -5.56
N ALA A 72 7.63 -8.43 -5.17
CA ALA A 72 8.66 -9.35 -4.70
C ALA A 72 8.22 -10.16 -3.47
N LEU A 73 7.45 -9.55 -2.56
CA LEU A 73 6.88 -10.26 -1.40
C LEU A 73 5.88 -11.35 -1.80
N LEU A 74 5.07 -11.07 -2.83
CA LEU A 74 3.96 -11.93 -3.26
C LEU A 74 4.33 -12.92 -4.37
N THR A 75 5.44 -12.73 -5.08
CA THR A 75 5.92 -13.63 -6.13
C THR A 75 6.12 -15.05 -5.57
N GLY A 76 5.59 -16.04 -6.28
CA GLY A 76 5.70 -17.45 -5.91
C GLY A 76 4.89 -17.85 -4.66
N THR A 77 4.11 -16.95 -4.07
CA THR A 77 3.26 -17.25 -2.92
C THR A 77 1.82 -17.54 -3.37
N THR A 78 1.12 -18.41 -2.65
CA THR A 78 -0.33 -18.58 -2.79
C THR A 78 -1.03 -18.08 -1.52
N THR A 79 -2.32 -17.73 -1.62
CA THR A 79 -3.09 -17.34 -0.43
C THR A 79 -3.07 -18.45 0.63
N ASP A 80 -3.16 -19.71 0.21
CA ASP A 80 -3.10 -20.86 1.13
C ASP A 80 -1.72 -21.04 1.76
N ALA A 81 -0.63 -20.82 1.02
CA ALA A 81 0.71 -20.83 1.62
C ALA A 81 0.83 -19.75 2.70
N ILE A 82 0.33 -18.53 2.43
CA ILE A 82 0.35 -17.42 3.42
C ILE A 82 -0.52 -17.75 4.65
N ARG A 83 -1.60 -18.52 4.50
CA ARG A 83 -2.45 -18.93 5.63
C ARG A 83 -1.79 -20.01 6.49
N ASN A 84 -1.14 -20.98 5.85
CA ASN A 84 -0.74 -22.23 6.50
C ASN A 84 0.73 -22.27 6.94
N THR A 85 1.54 -21.27 6.54
CA THR A 85 2.95 -21.17 6.92
C THR A 85 3.17 -19.92 7.75
N ALA A 86 3.43 -20.09 9.05
CA ALA A 86 3.54 -18.99 10.01
C ALA A 86 4.69 -18.02 9.67
N GLU A 87 5.83 -18.56 9.26
CA GLU A 87 7.01 -17.77 8.88
C GLU A 87 6.73 -16.94 7.64
N LEU A 88 6.04 -17.52 6.65
CA LEU A 88 5.63 -16.82 5.44
C LEU A 88 4.62 -15.71 5.77
N ARG A 89 3.63 -16.01 6.63
CA ARG A 89 2.65 -15.04 7.09
C ARG A 89 3.33 -13.85 7.76
N SER A 90 4.27 -14.11 8.67
CA SER A 90 5.05 -13.07 9.35
C SER A 90 5.83 -12.23 8.36
N ARG A 91 6.60 -12.87 7.46
CA ARG A 91 7.40 -12.17 6.44
C ARG A 91 6.55 -11.25 5.57
N VAL A 92 5.39 -11.71 5.10
CA VAL A 92 4.49 -10.88 4.29
C VAL A 92 3.87 -9.77 5.13
N ARG A 93 3.49 -10.03 6.38
CA ARG A 93 2.94 -9.00 7.29
C ARG A 93 3.94 -7.88 7.50
N ASP A 94 5.17 -8.22 7.85
CA ASP A 94 6.22 -7.26 8.21
C ASP A 94 6.60 -6.44 6.97
N GLY A 95 6.75 -7.07 5.81
CA GLY A 95 6.96 -6.36 4.54
C GLY A 95 5.79 -5.43 4.15
N MET A 96 4.54 -5.85 4.35
CA MET A 96 3.37 -4.98 4.11
C MET A 96 3.32 -3.82 5.12
N ALA A 97 3.78 -4.01 6.35
CA ALA A 97 3.86 -2.93 7.33
C ALA A 97 4.89 -1.87 6.93
N ASP A 98 6.07 -2.27 6.46
CA ASP A 98 7.11 -1.36 5.98
C ASP A 98 6.64 -0.54 4.76
N ILE A 99 5.97 -1.21 3.82
CA ILE A 99 5.39 -0.55 2.64
C ILE A 99 4.28 0.42 3.07
N ALA A 100 3.37 0.02 3.97
CA ALA A 100 2.31 0.88 4.48
C ALA A 100 2.86 2.15 5.16
N ASN A 101 3.94 2.04 5.93
CA ASN A 101 4.58 3.17 6.59
C ASN A 101 5.12 4.19 5.57
N ARG A 102 5.81 3.71 4.52
CA ARG A 102 6.32 4.57 3.43
C ARG A 102 5.19 5.21 2.63
N LEU A 103 4.14 4.46 2.30
CA LEU A 103 2.96 5.02 1.62
C LEU A 103 2.26 6.07 2.49
N GLY A 104 2.21 5.87 3.80
CA GLY A 104 1.67 6.83 4.75
C GLY A 104 2.36 8.20 4.70
N THR A 105 3.70 8.23 4.59
CA THR A 105 4.44 9.50 4.45
C THR A 105 4.14 10.16 3.10
N MET A 106 4.10 9.38 2.02
CA MET A 106 3.84 9.85 0.66
C MET A 106 2.45 10.48 0.46
N VAL A 107 1.45 9.98 1.18
CA VAL A 107 0.07 10.52 1.19
C VAL A 107 -0.03 11.73 2.14
N SER A 108 0.64 11.69 3.30
CA SER A 108 0.59 12.76 4.31
C SER A 108 1.28 14.06 3.88
N ASP A 109 2.29 14.00 3.01
CA ASP A 109 2.99 15.18 2.46
C ASP A 109 2.06 16.16 1.72
N ARG A 110 0.84 15.77 1.37
CA ARG A 110 -0.18 16.66 0.82
C ARG A 110 -0.87 17.50 1.90
N VAL A 111 -1.20 16.88 3.04
CA VAL A 111 -1.89 17.52 4.15
C VAL A 111 -1.04 18.67 4.71
N GLY A 112 0.25 18.43 4.94
CA GLY A 112 1.18 19.46 5.42
C GLY A 112 1.47 20.61 4.45
N ARG A 113 1.19 20.44 3.14
CA ARG A 113 1.34 21.50 2.12
C ARG A 113 0.09 22.36 1.98
N LYS A 114 -1.12 21.79 2.01
CA LYS A 114 -2.38 22.56 1.97
C LYS A 114 -2.52 23.47 3.18
N PHE A 115 -2.26 22.98 4.40
CA PHE A 115 -2.33 23.81 5.61
C PHE A 115 -1.27 24.92 5.68
N ARG A 116 -0.16 24.80 4.96
CA ARG A 116 0.90 25.82 4.96
C ARG A 116 0.59 27.00 4.02
N PHE A 117 -0.22 26.77 3.00
CA PHE A 117 -0.56 27.80 2.01
C PHE A 117 -1.67 28.75 2.50
N GLU A 118 -2.51 28.34 3.45
CA GLU A 118 -3.57 29.20 4.01
C GLU A 118 -3.09 30.13 5.14
N ALA A 119 -1.83 30.01 5.59
CA ALA A 119 -1.30 30.75 6.75
C ALA A 119 -0.40 31.95 6.39
N ARG A 120 -0.41 32.43 5.13
CA ARG A 120 0.36 33.60 4.70
C ARG A 120 -0.43 34.44 3.69
N ASP A 121 -1.54 35.01 4.13
CA ASP A 121 -2.18 36.16 3.47
C ASP A 121 -2.84 37.06 4.54
N GLU A 122 -2.07 37.43 5.57
CA GLU A 122 -2.38 38.58 6.43
C GLU A 122 -1.11 39.44 6.54
N GLY A 123 -1.09 40.52 5.77
CA GLY A 123 -0.06 41.55 5.73
C GLY A 123 -0.52 42.74 4.92
#